data_AF-A0A139Y234-F1
#
_entry.id   AF-A0A139Y234-F1
#
_cell.length_a   1.000
_cell.length_b   1.000
_cell.length_c   1.000
_cell.angle_alpha   90.00
_cell.angle_beta   90.00
_cell.angle_gamma   90.00
#
_symmetry.space_group_name_H-M   'P 1'
#
loop_
_entity.id
_entity.type
_entity.pdbx_description
1 polymer ?
#
loop_
_entity_poly.entity_id
_entity_poly.type
_entity_poly.pdbx_seq_one_letter_code
_entity_poly.pdbx_strand_id
1 'polypeptide(L)'
;TVYNMCTQRYPNNWSAQLYQRYGEALASYVNREVVPRLEGLTEEELLRELLHRWKNHKIYVSWLERFFVYLDRYYVKLQSEEPLHHKGILIFKELVFNRVRIPLREAILRAIQRQREGERVDEELLGDVVFMYIGLDANGLSLYQRELEDYLLPESRDYYARVSASWVVNLSFTDYMHHAQ
;
A
#
# COMPACT_ATOMS: atom_id res chain seq x y z
N THR A 1 -31.03 3.43 -13.21
CA THR A 1 -30.24 3.22 -11.97
C THR A 1 -29.50 1.89 -12.07
N VAL A 2 -28.42 1.67 -11.30
CA VAL A 2 -27.69 0.37 -11.28
C VAL A 2 -28.63 -0.78 -10.93
N TYR A 3 -29.52 -0.56 -9.97
CA TYR A 3 -30.62 -1.47 -9.63
C TYR A 3 -31.42 -1.94 -10.86
N ASN A 4 -31.91 -1.01 -11.69
CA ASN A 4 -32.70 -1.37 -12.89
C ASN A 4 -31.87 -2.18 -13.90
N MET A 5 -30.58 -1.93 -14.02
CA MET A 5 -29.70 -2.65 -14.95
C MET A 5 -29.41 -4.09 -14.47
N CYS A 6 -29.45 -4.34 -13.16
CA CYS A 6 -29.15 -5.63 -12.55
C CYS A 6 -30.38 -6.53 -12.32
N THR A 7 -31.59 -5.95 -12.33
CA THR A 7 -32.85 -6.66 -12.01
C THR A 7 -33.66 -7.08 -13.24
N GLN A 8 -33.28 -6.61 -14.43
CA GLN A 8 -33.94 -7.00 -15.67
C GLN A 8 -33.67 -8.47 -16.00
N ARG A 9 -34.64 -9.11 -16.66
CA ARG A 9 -34.51 -10.47 -17.17
C ARG A 9 -33.58 -10.49 -18.39
N TYR A 10 -33.00 -11.65 -18.67
CA TYR A 10 -32.27 -11.89 -19.91
C TYR A 10 -33.10 -11.46 -21.13
N PRO A 11 -32.52 -10.78 -22.15
CA PRO A 11 -31.08 -10.48 -22.34
C PRO A 11 -30.60 -9.17 -21.69
N ASN A 12 -31.47 -8.44 -20.98
CA ASN A 12 -31.17 -7.10 -20.50
C ASN A 12 -30.59 -7.06 -19.07
N ASN A 13 -30.07 -8.19 -18.57
CA ASN A 13 -29.35 -8.20 -17.30
C ASN A 13 -27.89 -7.80 -17.56
N TRP A 14 -27.49 -6.64 -17.07
CA TRP A 14 -26.17 -6.05 -17.33
C TRP A 14 -25.18 -6.25 -16.18
N SER A 15 -25.50 -7.09 -15.19
CA SER A 15 -24.71 -7.19 -13.96
C SER A 15 -23.26 -7.59 -14.23
N ALA A 16 -23.05 -8.58 -15.11
CA ALA A 16 -21.71 -9.04 -15.50
C ALA A 16 -20.90 -7.94 -16.19
N GLN A 17 -21.52 -7.26 -17.16
CA GLN A 17 -20.89 -6.18 -17.91
C GLN A 17 -20.56 -4.99 -17.01
N LEU A 18 -21.41 -4.66 -16.04
CA LEU A 18 -21.13 -3.60 -15.07
C LEU A 18 -19.97 -3.96 -14.14
N TYR A 19 -19.91 -5.20 -13.66
CA TYR A 19 -18.78 -5.67 -12.84
C TYR A 19 -17.46 -5.68 -13.61
N GLN A 20 -17.47 -6.10 -14.88
CA GLN A 20 -16.30 -6.04 -15.76
C GLN A 20 -15.87 -4.58 -15.98
N ARG A 21 -16.80 -3.72 -16.39
CA ARG A 21 -16.52 -2.30 -16.66
C ARG A 21 -16.04 -1.54 -15.43
N TYR A 22 -16.51 -1.89 -14.24
CA TYR A 22 -16.00 -1.35 -12.98
C TYR A 22 -14.48 -1.57 -12.88
N GLY A 23 -14.02 -2.80 -13.10
CA GLY A 23 -12.61 -3.15 -13.05
C GLY A 23 -11.80 -2.45 -14.15
N GLU A 24 -12.30 -2.47 -15.39
CA GLU A 24 -11.64 -1.84 -16.55
C GLU A 24 -11.51 -0.31 -16.37
N ALA A 25 -12.55 0.36 -15.88
CA ALA A 25 -12.53 1.80 -15.67
C ALA A 25 -11.53 2.19 -14.58
N LEU A 26 -11.49 1.45 -13.46
CA LEU A 26 -10.51 1.66 -12.39
C LEU A 26 -9.09 1.42 -12.88
N ALA A 27 -8.84 0.31 -13.57
CA ALA A 27 -7.52 0.00 -14.12
C ALA A 27 -7.07 1.04 -15.15
N SER A 28 -7.98 1.52 -15.99
CA SER A 28 -7.72 2.59 -16.96
C SER A 28 -7.35 3.90 -16.27
N TYR A 29 -8.13 4.32 -15.25
CA TYR A 29 -7.83 5.51 -14.45
C TYR A 29 -6.46 5.40 -13.79
N VAL A 30 -6.18 4.29 -13.11
CA VAL A 30 -4.90 4.07 -12.42
C VAL A 30 -3.71 4.15 -13.39
N ASN A 31 -3.77 3.46 -14.53
CA ASN A 31 -2.69 3.49 -15.51
C ASN A 31 -2.49 4.86 -16.16
N ARG A 32 -3.55 5.65 -16.33
CA ARG A 32 -3.48 6.96 -17.00
C ARG A 32 -3.09 8.10 -16.07
N GLU A 33 -3.59 8.08 -14.83
CA GLU A 33 -3.53 9.24 -13.94
C GLU A 33 -2.65 9.01 -12.70
N VAL A 34 -2.45 7.77 -12.27
CA VAL A 34 -1.70 7.44 -11.05
C VAL A 34 -0.28 7.01 -11.39
N VAL A 35 -0.13 6.02 -12.27
CA VAL A 35 1.17 5.41 -12.58
C VAL A 35 2.18 6.44 -13.12
N PRO A 36 1.84 7.30 -14.10
CA PRO A 36 2.81 8.27 -14.63
C PRO A 36 3.26 9.32 -13.60
N ARG A 37 2.50 9.52 -12.52
CA ARG A 37 2.86 10.45 -11.44
C ARG A 37 3.91 9.89 -10.49
N LEU A 38 4.07 8.57 -10.48
CA LEU A 38 5.02 7.86 -9.62
C LEU A 38 6.30 7.48 -10.37
N GLU A 39 6.30 7.56 -11.69
CA GLU A 39 7.46 7.23 -12.52
C GLU A 39 8.64 8.15 -12.21
N GLY A 40 9.77 7.55 -11.87
CA GLY A 40 11.01 8.26 -11.57
C GLY A 40 11.08 8.92 -10.18
N LEU A 41 10.00 8.88 -9.39
CA LEU A 41 10.05 9.40 -8.01
C LEU A 41 10.86 8.46 -7.10
N THR A 42 11.62 9.06 -6.19
CA THR A 42 12.43 8.35 -5.19
C THR A 42 12.31 9.04 -3.82
N GLU A 43 12.86 8.42 -2.78
CA GLU A 43 12.87 8.97 -1.41
C GLU A 43 11.49 9.46 -0.95
N GLU A 44 11.48 10.58 -0.22
CA GLU A 44 10.31 11.20 0.37
C GLU A 44 9.26 11.62 -0.66
N GLU A 45 9.66 12.02 -1.87
CA GLU A 45 8.72 12.40 -2.94
C GLU A 45 7.85 11.20 -3.34
N LEU A 46 8.46 10.02 -3.47
CA LEU A 46 7.72 8.78 -3.72
C LEU A 46 6.79 8.44 -2.57
N LEU A 47 7.25 8.56 -1.32
CA LEU A 47 6.43 8.28 -0.12
C LEU A 47 5.17 9.15 -0.10
N ARG A 48 5.34 10.47 -0.30
CA ARG A 48 4.25 11.45 -0.26
C ARG A 48 3.26 11.23 -1.41
N GLU A 49 3.75 11.10 -2.64
CA GLU A 49 2.89 10.96 -3.80
C GLU A 49 2.14 9.63 -3.77
N LEU A 50 2.81 8.52 -3.43
CA LEU A 50 2.17 7.21 -3.34
C LEU A 50 1.07 7.19 -2.27
N LEU A 51 1.36 7.74 -1.09
CA LEU A 51 0.39 7.81 0.00
C LEU A 51 -0.82 8.68 -0.38
N HIS A 52 -0.58 9.82 -1.05
CA HIS A 52 -1.63 10.69 -1.55
C HIS A 52 -2.54 9.95 -2.54
N ARG A 53 -1.95 9.25 -3.51
CA ARG A 53 -2.70 8.46 -4.51
C ARG A 53 -3.47 7.32 -3.86
N TRP A 54 -2.88 6.64 -2.88
CA TRP A 54 -3.55 5.60 -2.12
C TRP A 54 -4.76 6.12 -1.35
N LYS A 55 -4.62 7.23 -0.62
CA LYS A 55 -5.73 7.86 0.12
C LYS A 55 -6.88 8.23 -0.81
N ASN A 56 -6.59 8.84 -1.96
CA ASN A 56 -7.59 9.18 -2.97
C ASN A 56 -8.26 7.94 -3.58
N HIS A 57 -7.47 6.91 -3.89
CA HIS A 57 -7.99 5.66 -4.46
C HIS A 57 -8.96 4.95 -3.52
N LYS A 58 -8.64 4.88 -2.22
CA LYS A 58 -9.56 4.34 -1.20
C LYS A 58 -10.89 5.09 -1.19
N ILE A 59 -10.86 6.42 -1.20
CA ILE A 59 -12.07 7.25 -1.26
C ILE A 59 -12.90 6.90 -2.50
N TYR A 60 -12.24 6.84 -3.67
CA TYR A 60 -12.92 6.53 -4.93
C TYR A 60 -13.56 5.13 -4.91
N VAL A 61 -12.82 4.11 -4.45
CA VAL A 61 -13.32 2.73 -4.33
C VAL A 61 -14.52 2.66 -3.38
N SER A 62 -14.48 3.31 -2.21
CA SER A 62 -15.60 3.33 -1.27
C SER A 62 -16.85 4.01 -1.85
N TRP A 63 -16.70 5.06 -2.64
CA TRP A 63 -17.84 5.69 -3.32
C TRP A 63 -18.44 4.80 -4.41
N LEU A 64 -17.58 4.20 -5.25
CA LEU A 64 -18.05 3.32 -6.29
C LEU A 64 -18.75 2.08 -5.71
N GLU A 65 -18.20 1.46 -4.67
CA GLU A 65 -18.85 0.36 -3.95
C GLU A 65 -20.29 0.74 -3.55
N ARG A 66 -20.49 1.94 -2.98
CA ARG A 66 -21.83 2.42 -2.60
C ARG A 66 -22.77 2.61 -3.79
N PHE A 67 -22.27 3.15 -4.91
CA PHE A 67 -23.09 3.32 -6.11
C PHE A 67 -23.48 1.98 -6.76
N PHE A 68 -22.59 1.00 -6.66
CA PHE A 68 -22.73 -0.32 -7.28
C PHE A 68 -23.07 -1.43 -6.28
N VAL A 69 -23.50 -1.09 -5.06
CA VAL A 69 -23.74 -2.03 -3.93
C VAL A 69 -24.68 -3.20 -4.29
N TYR A 70 -25.56 -3.00 -5.27
CA TYR A 70 -26.45 -4.04 -5.76
C TYR A 70 -25.68 -5.19 -6.44
N LEU A 71 -24.56 -4.91 -7.11
CA LEU A 71 -23.69 -5.94 -7.68
C LEU A 71 -23.12 -6.82 -6.58
N ASP A 72 -22.58 -6.23 -5.51
CA ASP A 72 -22.02 -7.00 -4.38
C ASP A 72 -23.08 -7.89 -3.72
N ARG A 73 -24.27 -7.33 -3.49
CA ARG A 73 -25.35 -8.04 -2.80
C ARG A 73 -25.89 -9.25 -3.56
N TYR A 74 -25.91 -9.20 -4.89
CA TYR A 74 -26.58 -10.21 -5.71
C TYR A 74 -25.64 -10.88 -6.71
N TYR A 75 -25.03 -10.12 -7.61
CA TYR A 75 -24.22 -10.68 -8.69
C TYR A 75 -22.93 -11.33 -8.16
N VAL A 76 -22.14 -10.58 -7.39
CA VAL A 76 -20.85 -11.04 -6.86
C VAL A 76 -21.04 -12.26 -5.98
N LYS A 77 -22.02 -12.23 -5.08
CA LYS A 77 -22.37 -13.36 -4.23
C LYS A 77 -22.81 -14.59 -5.03
N LEU A 78 -23.61 -14.41 -6.08
CA LEU A 78 -24.12 -15.51 -6.90
C LEU A 78 -23.03 -16.14 -7.79
N GLN A 79 -22.11 -15.33 -8.31
CA GLN A 79 -21.03 -15.77 -9.20
C GLN A 79 -19.73 -16.12 -8.47
N SER A 80 -19.69 -15.97 -7.13
CA SER A 80 -18.48 -16.14 -6.32
C SER A 80 -17.30 -15.29 -6.81
N GLU A 81 -17.61 -14.08 -7.26
CA GLU A 81 -16.62 -13.07 -7.69
C GLU A 81 -16.08 -12.30 -6.50
N GLU A 82 -15.01 -11.53 -6.72
CA GLU A 82 -14.46 -10.64 -5.68
C GLU A 82 -15.38 -9.44 -5.40
N PRO A 83 -15.64 -9.07 -4.13
CA PRO A 83 -16.35 -7.85 -3.78
C PRO A 83 -15.72 -6.62 -4.41
N LEU A 84 -16.55 -5.66 -4.81
CA LEU A 84 -16.10 -4.46 -5.52
C LEU A 84 -15.00 -3.73 -4.75
N HIS A 85 -15.17 -3.53 -3.44
CA HIS A 85 -14.14 -2.93 -2.60
C HIS A 85 -12.80 -3.67 -2.72
N HIS A 86 -12.82 -4.99 -2.53
CA HIS A 86 -11.59 -5.80 -2.58
C HIS A 86 -10.96 -5.77 -3.97
N LYS A 87 -11.75 -5.89 -5.04
CA LYS A 87 -11.29 -5.74 -6.42
C LYS A 87 -10.63 -4.38 -6.67
N GLY A 88 -11.20 -3.30 -6.15
CA GLY A 88 -10.61 -1.97 -6.24
C GLY A 88 -9.24 -1.87 -5.55
N ILE A 89 -9.06 -2.50 -4.40
CA ILE A 89 -7.78 -2.57 -3.69
C ILE A 89 -6.76 -3.43 -4.47
N LEU A 90 -7.17 -4.59 -4.98
CA LEU A 90 -6.32 -5.46 -5.80
C LEU A 90 -5.79 -4.73 -7.03
N ILE A 91 -6.63 -3.97 -7.73
CA ILE A 91 -6.22 -3.17 -8.89
C ILE A 91 -5.10 -2.19 -8.50
N PHE A 92 -5.20 -1.50 -7.35
CA PHE A 92 -4.13 -0.61 -6.91
C PHE A 92 -2.86 -1.36 -6.53
N LYS A 93 -3.00 -2.49 -5.84
CA LYS A 93 -1.86 -3.35 -5.46
C LYS A 93 -1.10 -3.82 -6.70
N GLU A 94 -1.82 -4.36 -7.68
CA GLU A 94 -1.25 -4.97 -8.87
C GLU A 94 -0.66 -3.96 -9.84
N LEU A 95 -1.33 -2.82 -10.04
CA LEU A 95 -0.93 -1.84 -11.05
C LEU A 95 -0.08 -0.70 -10.48
N VAL A 96 -0.16 -0.40 -9.19
CA VAL A 96 0.58 0.71 -8.59
C VAL A 96 1.67 0.17 -7.66
N PHE A 97 1.27 -0.43 -6.55
CA PHE A 97 2.21 -0.87 -5.51
C PHE A 97 3.29 -1.81 -6.08
N ASN A 98 2.90 -2.81 -6.86
CA ASN A 98 3.86 -3.76 -7.43
C ASN A 98 4.93 -3.13 -8.33
N ARG A 99 4.62 -1.98 -8.97
CA ARG A 99 5.57 -1.23 -9.80
C ARG A 99 6.58 -0.46 -8.96
N VAL A 100 6.16 0.04 -7.80
CA VAL A 100 6.99 0.91 -6.94
C VAL A 100 7.50 0.22 -5.67
N ARG A 101 7.17 -1.06 -5.42
CA ARG A 101 7.50 -1.76 -4.17
C ARG A 101 8.99 -1.74 -3.81
N ILE A 102 9.87 -1.85 -4.81
CA ILE A 102 11.33 -1.81 -4.60
C ILE A 102 11.79 -0.41 -4.19
N PRO A 103 11.59 0.66 -5.01
CA PRO A 103 12.00 2.01 -4.61
C PRO A 103 11.27 2.51 -3.37
N LEU A 104 10.03 2.07 -3.12
CA LEU A 104 9.30 2.35 -1.89
C LEU A 104 10.01 1.77 -0.66
N ARG A 105 10.35 0.47 -0.70
CA ARG A 105 11.10 -0.17 0.38
C ARG A 105 12.42 0.56 0.62
N GLU A 106 13.17 0.84 -0.44
CA GLU A 106 14.44 1.53 -0.32
C GLU A 106 14.30 2.94 0.30
N ALA A 107 13.28 3.70 -0.09
CA ALA A 107 12.99 5.00 0.49
C ALA A 107 12.66 4.90 1.99
N ILE A 108 11.90 3.89 2.40
CA ILE A 108 11.60 3.64 3.83
C ILE A 108 12.89 3.30 4.60
N LEU A 109 13.70 2.37 4.09
CA LEU A 109 14.95 1.96 4.73
C LEU A 109 15.94 3.13 4.86
N ARG A 110 16.09 3.93 3.80
CA ARG A 110 16.92 5.15 3.82
C ARG A 110 16.41 6.17 4.82
N ALA A 111 15.10 6.38 4.91
CA ALA A 111 14.54 7.28 5.91
C ALA A 111 14.81 6.80 7.35
N ILE A 112 14.66 5.50 7.62
CA ILE A 112 14.99 4.92 8.94
C ILE A 112 16.49 5.06 9.24
N GLN A 113 17.36 4.84 8.24
CA GLN A 113 18.80 5.01 8.41
C GLN A 113 19.16 6.46 8.78
N ARG A 114 18.62 7.44 8.05
CA ARG A 114 18.81 8.86 8.34
C ARG A 114 18.31 9.23 9.73
N GLN A 115 17.15 8.69 10.15
CA GLN A 115 16.63 8.89 11.50
C GLN A 115 17.60 8.35 12.57
N ARG A 116 18.17 7.16 12.36
CA ARG A 116 19.16 6.56 13.26
C ARG A 116 20.46 7.38 13.36
N GLU A 117 20.80 8.09 12.28
CA GLU A 117 21.96 8.99 12.20
C GLU A 117 21.66 10.38 12.80
N GLY A 118 20.46 10.59 13.34
CA GLY A 118 20.05 11.81 14.03
C GLY A 118 19.43 12.88 13.13
N GLU A 119 19.17 12.56 11.85
CA GLU A 119 18.42 13.44 10.97
C GLU A 119 16.93 13.44 11.33
N ARG A 120 16.28 14.59 11.14
CA ARG A 120 14.84 14.69 11.25
C ARG A 120 14.17 14.06 10.03
N VAL A 121 13.21 13.17 10.28
CA VAL A 121 12.37 12.56 9.26
C VAL A 121 10.90 12.76 9.60
N ASP A 122 10.04 12.69 8.60
CA ASP A 122 8.59 12.74 8.77
C ASP A 122 8.07 11.36 9.25
N GLU A 123 8.04 11.17 10.57
CA GLU A 123 7.61 9.91 11.21
C GLU A 123 6.14 9.58 10.93
N GLU A 124 5.28 10.61 10.79
CA GLU A 124 3.87 10.45 10.47
C GLU A 124 3.71 9.89 9.05
N LEU A 125 4.43 10.46 8.08
CA LEU A 125 4.47 9.96 6.70
C LEU A 125 4.94 8.50 6.65
N LEU A 126 6.02 8.15 7.36
CA LEU A 126 6.51 6.77 7.41
C LEU A 126 5.47 5.83 8.02
N GLY A 127 4.86 6.21 9.14
CA GLY A 127 3.80 5.43 9.78
C GLY A 127 2.62 5.19 8.86
N ASP A 128 2.15 6.22 8.16
CA ASP A 128 1.04 6.12 7.21
C ASP A 128 1.38 5.24 5.99
N VAL A 129 2.59 5.34 5.46
CA VAL A 129 3.06 4.49 4.36
C VAL A 129 3.18 3.04 4.81
N VAL A 130 3.68 2.77 6.01
CA VAL A 130 3.72 1.41 6.57
C VAL A 130 2.29 0.88 6.76
N PHE A 131 1.37 1.70 7.27
CA PHE A 131 -0.03 1.32 7.44
C PHE A 131 -0.73 1.02 6.10
N MET A 132 -0.30 1.63 5.00
CA MET A 132 -0.80 1.29 3.65
C MET A 132 -0.55 -0.18 3.30
N TYR A 133 0.55 -0.82 3.74
CA TYR A 133 0.80 -2.25 3.47
C TYR A 133 -0.32 -3.13 4.02
N ILE A 134 -0.83 -2.80 5.22
CA ILE A 134 -1.97 -3.48 5.84
C ILE A 134 -3.23 -3.27 5.01
N GLY A 135 -3.46 -2.03 4.54
CA GLY A 135 -4.62 -1.71 3.70
C GLY A 135 -4.60 -2.36 2.31
N LEU A 136 -3.43 -2.78 1.81
CA LEU A 136 -3.25 -3.47 0.53
C LEU A 136 -3.36 -5.00 0.64
N ASP A 137 -3.53 -5.54 1.85
CA ASP A 137 -3.57 -6.97 2.09
C ASP A 137 -4.82 -7.36 2.88
N ALA A 138 -5.67 -8.18 2.26
CA ALA A 138 -6.82 -8.74 2.97
C ALA A 138 -6.41 -9.80 4.02
N ASN A 139 -5.19 -10.34 3.91
CA ASN A 139 -4.70 -11.43 4.76
C ASN A 139 -3.87 -10.93 5.96
N GLY A 140 -4.03 -9.66 6.36
CA GLY A 140 -3.36 -9.10 7.53
C GLY A 140 -1.96 -8.55 7.21
N LEU A 141 -0.93 -9.05 7.91
CA LEU A 141 0.43 -8.48 7.86
C LEU A 141 1.34 -9.12 6.80
N SER A 142 0.84 -10.04 5.97
CA SER A 142 1.70 -10.85 5.11
C SER A 142 2.46 -10.02 4.06
N LEU A 143 1.81 -8.99 3.50
CA LEU A 143 2.46 -8.08 2.56
C LEU A 143 3.52 -7.21 3.24
N TYR A 144 3.23 -6.70 4.44
CA TYR A 144 4.19 -5.93 5.23
C TYR A 144 5.43 -6.77 5.55
N GLN A 145 5.22 -8.01 6.01
CA GLN A 145 6.29 -8.95 6.34
C GLN A 145 7.21 -9.17 5.14
N ARG A 146 6.64 -9.62 4.02
CA ARG A 146 7.39 -10.02 2.83
C ARG A 146 8.06 -8.86 2.11
N GLU A 147 7.40 -7.70 2.02
CA GLU A 147 7.89 -6.60 1.19
C GLU A 147 8.68 -5.54 1.97
N LEU A 148 8.61 -5.54 3.31
CA LEU A 148 9.32 -4.57 4.17
C LEU A 148 10.07 -5.24 5.33
N GLU A 149 9.39 -5.98 6.21
CA GLU A 149 9.98 -6.49 7.47
C GLU A 149 11.19 -7.42 7.21
N ASP A 150 11.07 -8.33 6.23
CA ASP A 150 12.11 -9.29 5.84
C ASP A 150 13.41 -8.62 5.38
N TYR A 151 13.36 -7.34 5.01
CA TYR A 151 14.53 -6.52 4.64
C TYR A 151 14.95 -5.59 5.77
N LEU A 152 13.98 -4.98 6.46
CA LEU A 152 14.22 -4.05 7.55
C LEU A 152 14.94 -4.74 8.72
N LEU A 153 14.53 -5.94 9.12
CA LEU A 153 15.10 -6.61 10.29
C LEU A 153 16.58 -6.98 10.10
N PRO A 154 17.02 -7.61 8.98
CA PRO A 154 18.43 -7.85 8.73
C PRO A 154 19.26 -6.57 8.69
N GLU A 155 18.78 -5.53 7.99
CA GLU A 155 19.50 -4.25 7.91
C GLU A 155 19.65 -3.58 9.29
N SER A 156 18.59 -3.63 10.10
CA SER A 156 18.59 -3.14 11.47
C SER A 156 19.58 -3.90 12.34
N ARG A 157 19.60 -5.24 12.25
CA ARG A 157 20.57 -6.08 12.96
C ARG A 157 22.00 -5.69 12.58
N ASP A 158 22.28 -5.55 11.29
CA ASP A 158 23.62 -5.24 10.81
C ASP A 158 24.05 -3.82 11.20
N TYR A 159 23.12 -2.85 11.20
CA TYR A 159 23.35 -1.50 11.73
C TYR A 159 23.75 -1.55 13.21
N TYR A 160 22.90 -2.14 14.07
CA TYR A 160 23.16 -2.16 15.51
C TYR A 160 24.39 -3.01 15.88
N ALA A 161 24.73 -4.04 15.10
CA ALA A 161 25.98 -4.78 15.27
C ALA A 161 27.21 -3.88 15.04
N ARG A 162 27.21 -3.05 13.99
CA ARG A 162 28.30 -2.08 13.73
C ARG A 162 28.37 -0.99 14.80
N VAL A 163 27.21 -0.46 15.19
CA VAL A 163 27.11 0.57 16.23
C VAL A 163 27.63 0.05 17.56
N SER A 164 27.17 -1.13 18.00
CA SER A 164 27.64 -1.78 19.23
C SER A 164 29.14 -2.05 19.20
N ALA A 165 29.69 -2.57 18.09
CA ALA A 165 31.13 -2.79 17.96
C ALA A 165 31.95 -1.49 18.07
N SER A 166 31.47 -0.39 17.49
CA SER A 166 32.09 0.94 17.64
C SER A 166 32.03 1.43 19.10
N TRP A 167 30.89 1.26 19.76
CA TRP A 167 30.71 1.69 21.14
C TRP A 167 31.59 0.93 22.12
N VAL A 168 31.76 -0.39 21.95
CA VAL A 168 32.64 -1.20 22.80
C VAL A 168 34.10 -0.71 22.78
N VAL A 169 34.55 -0.19 21.63
CA VAL A 169 35.91 0.34 21.48
C VAL A 169 36.05 1.75 22.06
N ASN A 170 35.01 2.58 21.92
CA ASN A 170 35.10 4.03 22.14
C ASN A 170 34.47 4.51 23.45
N LEU A 171 33.64 3.70 24.12
CA LEU A 171 32.87 4.11 25.30
C LEU A 171 33.29 3.32 26.55
N SER A 172 33.05 3.93 27.72
CA SER A 172 33.11 3.19 28.98
C SER A 172 31.94 2.20 29.09
N PHE A 173 32.04 1.21 29.97
CA PHE A 173 30.95 0.25 30.21
C PHE A 173 29.63 0.95 30.59
N THR A 174 29.71 1.99 31.45
CA THR A 174 28.53 2.74 31.88
C THR A 174 27.88 3.50 30.73
N ASP A 175 28.68 4.14 29.88
CA ASP A 175 28.17 4.88 28.72
C ASP A 175 27.58 3.92 27.67
N TYR A 176 28.23 2.78 27.43
CA TYR A 176 27.68 1.72 26.57
C TYR A 176 26.31 1.26 27.05
N MET A 177 26.16 0.98 28.35
CA MET A 177 24.89 0.54 28.94
C MET A 177 23.80 1.62 28.81
N HIS A 178 24.16 2.90 28.97
CA HIS A 178 23.22 4.00 28.78
C HIS A 178 22.78 4.15 27.31
N HIS A 179 23.65 3.90 26.35
CA HIS A 179 23.32 3.95 24.92
C HIS A 179 22.53 2.73 24.41
N ALA A 180 22.60 1.60 25.11
CA ALA A 180 21.93 0.35 24.74
C ALA A 180 20.52 0.17 25.35
N GLN A 181 20.13 1.02 26.31
CA GLN A 181 18.81 1.04 26.94
C GLN A 181 17.79 1.81 26.10
#